data_AF-A0A6J1Z125-F1
#
_entry.id   AF-A0A6J1Z125-F1
#
_cell.length_a   1.000
_cell.length_b   1.000
_cell.length_c   1.000
_cell.angle_alpha   90.00
_cell.angle_beta   90.00
_cell.angle_gamma   90.00
#
_symmetry.space_group_name_H-M   'P 1'
#
loop_
_entity.id
_entity.type
_entity.pdbx_description
1 polymer ?
#
loop_
_entity_poly.entity_id
_entity_poly.type
_entity_poly.pdbx_seq_one_letter_code
_entity_poly.pdbx_strand_id
1 'polypeptide(L)' 'MDAEIAHRFLTPNEELQEPVREELHVNGSILTVRLTADDPGQLHMSITSCLGQLSLVIRTMQIIMPPFFTKPQQ' A
#
# COMPACT_ATOMS: atom_id res chain seq x y z
N MET A 1 0.82 3.47 -12.88
CA MET A 1 1.19 2.03 -12.94
C MET A 1 1.62 1.48 -11.58
N ASP A 2 2.83 1.72 -11.08
CA ASP A 2 3.30 1.07 -9.83
C ASP A 2 2.42 1.38 -8.62
N ALA A 3 2.02 2.65 -8.46
CA ALA A 3 1.10 3.07 -7.40
C ALA A 3 -0.29 2.41 -7.50
N GLU A 4 -0.79 2.16 -8.72
CA GLU A 4 -2.07 1.46 -8.94
C GLU A 4 -1.97 -0.02 -8.62
N ILE A 5 -0.85 -0.65 -8.96
CA ILE A 5 -0.60 -2.04 -8.61
C ILE A 5 -0.52 -2.14 -7.08
N ALA A 6 0.24 -1.26 -6.42
CA ALA A 6 0.32 -1.23 -4.97
C ALA A 6 -1.04 -1.02 -4.30
N HIS A 7 -1.86 -0.10 -4.82
CA HIS A 7 -3.22 0.11 -4.35
C HIS A 7 -4.06 -1.18 -4.39
N ARG A 8 -4.03 -1.93 -5.50
CA ARG A 8 -4.83 -3.17 -5.63
C ARG A 8 -4.40 -4.26 -4.65
N PHE A 9 -3.11 -4.35 -4.33
CA PHE A 9 -2.62 -5.33 -3.36
C PHE A 9 -2.85 -4.93 -1.91
N LEU A 10 -2.98 -3.63 -1.65
CA LEU A 10 -3.19 -3.07 -0.31
C LEU A 10 -4.67 -2.80 0.00
N THR A 11 -5.55 -2.86 -0.99
CA THR A 11 -7.00 -2.72 -0.76
C THR A 11 -7.44 -3.86 0.16
N PRO A 12 -7.96 -3.56 1.36
CA PRO A 12 -8.40 -4.60 2.30
C PRO A 12 -9.46 -5.47 1.65
N ASN A 13 -9.40 -6.78 1.86
CA ASN A 13 -10.49 -7.65 1.46
C ASN A 13 -11.71 -7.25 2.31
N GLU A 14 -12.82 -6.85 1.68
CA GLU A 14 -13.99 -6.24 2.33
C GLU A 14 -14.60 -7.11 3.46
N GLU A 15 -14.24 -8.39 3.51
CA GLU A 15 -14.63 -9.36 4.53
C GLU A 15 -13.91 -9.18 5.88
N LEU A 16 -12.81 -8.42 5.93
CA LEU A 16 -12.05 -8.09 7.14
C LEU A 16 -12.20 -6.61 7.44
N GLN A 17 -13.39 -6.21 7.93
CA GLN A 17 -13.55 -4.87 8.50
C GLN A 17 -12.78 -4.81 9.82
N GLU A 18 -11.50 -4.49 9.72
CA GLU A 18 -10.70 -4.11 10.88
C GLU A 18 -11.28 -2.84 11.51
N PRO A 19 -11.12 -2.65 12.84
CA PRO A 19 -11.64 -1.48 13.55
C PRO A 19 -11.00 -0.15 13.12
N VAL A 20 -10.01 -0.19 12.22
CA VAL A 20 -9.33 0.97 11.66
C VAL A 20 -9.92 1.30 10.29
N ARG A 21 -10.37 2.54 10.14
CA ARG A 21 -10.80 3.06 8.84
C ARG A 21 -9.57 3.33 8.00
N GLU A 22 -9.44 2.56 6.93
CA GLU A 22 -8.37 2.67 5.95
C GLU A 22 -8.91 3.22 4.63
N GLU A 23 -8.26 4.27 4.12
CA GLU A 23 -8.58 4.85 2.82
C GLU A 23 -7.32 4.89 1.96
N LEU A 24 -7.41 4.31 0.75
CA LEU A 24 -6.33 4.32 -0.23
C LEU A 24 -6.72 5.19 -1.42
N HIS A 25 -5.75 5.97 -1.88
CA HIS A 25 -5.91 6.81 -3.06
C HIS A 25 -4.64 6.83 -3.90
N VAL A 26 -4.80 6.81 -5.22
CA VAL A 26 -3.69 6.93 -6.17
C VAL A 26 -3.86 8.21 -6.96
N ASN A 27 -2.81 9.04 -6.95
CA ASN A 27 -2.69 10.22 -7.79
C ASN A 27 -1.40 10.13 -8.60
N GLY A 28 -1.51 9.76 -9.89
CA GLY A 28 -0.36 9.54 -10.76
C GLY A 28 0.56 8.42 -10.23
N SER A 29 1.78 8.78 -9.84
CA SER A 29 2.77 7.87 -9.24
C SER A 29 2.75 7.84 -7.72
N ILE A 30 1.82 8.57 -7.08
CA ILE A 30 1.75 8.70 -5.62
C ILE A 30 0.63 7.81 -5.10
N LEU A 31 0.96 6.92 -4.17
CA LEU A 31 0.00 6.18 -3.35
C LEU A 31 -0.14 6.88 -2.00
N THR A 32 -1.36 7.24 -1.63
CA THR A 32 -1.70 7.81 -0.32
C THR A 32 -2.52 6.79 0.45
N VAL A 33 -2.09 6.49 1.68
CA VAL A 33 -2.83 5.64 2.63
C VAL A 33 -3.19 6.50 3.84
N ARG A 34 -4.48 6.56 4.17
CA ARG A 34 -4.98 7.24 5.37
C ARG A 34 -5.57 6.22 6.32
N LEU A 35 -4.93 6.04 7.47
CA LEU A 35 -5.40 5.18 8.55
C LEU A 35 -6.00 6.06 9.65
N THR A 36 -7.20 5.70 10.10
CA THR A 36 -7.90 6.38 11.20
C THR A 36 -8.36 5.35 12.20
N ALA A 37 -7.93 5.47 13.45
CA ALA A 37 -8.33 4.58 14.54
C ALA A 37 -8.57 5.39 15.81
N ASP A 38 -9.50 4.94 16.65
CA ASP A 38 -9.77 5.55 17.95
C ASP A 38 -8.75 5.14 19.02
N ASP A 39 -8.18 3.94 18.88
CA ASP A 39 -7.15 3.42 19.78
C ASP A 39 -5.74 3.57 19.17
N PRO A 40 -4.78 4.20 19.87
CA PRO A 40 -3.40 4.33 19.40
C PRO A 40 -2.71 2.98 19.15
N GLY A 41 -3.04 1.95 19.93
CA GLY A 41 -2.48 0.60 19.76
C GLY A 41 -2.93 -0.02 18.43
N GLN A 42 -4.21 0.08 18.11
CA GLN A 42 -4.76 -0.32 16.82
C GLN A 42 -4.13 0.47 15.66
N LEU A 43 -3.97 1.79 15.78
CA LEU A 43 -3.31 2.58 14.74
C LEU A 43 -1.87 2.09 14.49
N HIS A 44 -1.12 1.82 15.56
CA HIS A 44 0.25 1.33 15.44
C HIS A 44 0.32 -0.05 14.76
N MET A 45 -0.60 -0.96 15.12
CA MET A 45 -0.71 -2.26 14.46
C MET A 45 -1.05 -2.13 12.98
N SER A 46 -2.04 -1.32 12.61
CA SER A 46 -2.44 -1.12 11.22
C SER A 46 -1.35 -0.44 10.39
N ILE A 47 -0.63 0.54 10.95
CA ILE A 47 0.56 1.12 10.28
C ILE A 47 1.60 0.03 10.01
N THR A 48 1.90 -0.80 11.00
CA THR A 48 2.89 -1.87 10.87
C THR A 48 2.47 -2.89 9.82
N SER A 49 1.19 -3.30 9.82
CA SER A 49 0.62 -4.22 8.83
C SER A 49 0.68 -3.64 7.41
N CYS A 50 0.24 -2.40 7.24
CA CYS A 50 0.26 -1.68 5.95
C CYS A 50 1.68 -1.60 5.38
N LEU A 51 2.66 -1.20 6.19
CA LEU A 51 4.07 -1.14 5.77
C LEU A 51 4.63 -2.52 5.42
N GLY A 52 4.25 -3.56 6.17
CA GLY A 52 4.63 -4.95 5.89
C GLY A 52 4.12 -5.42 4.53
N GLN A 53 2.84 -5.16 4.23
CA GLN A 53 2.23 -5.49 2.94
C GLN A 53 2.85 -4.68 1.80
N LEU A 54 3.07 -3.38 1.98
CA LEU A 54 3.68 -2.52 0.96
C LEU A 54 5.11 -2.98 0.63
N SER A 55 5.89 -3.36 1.64
CA SER A 55 7.23 -3.93 1.46
C SER A 55 7.20 -5.20 0.62
N LEU A 56 6.25 -6.10 0.89
CA LEU A 56 6.07 -7.32 0.10
C LEU A 56 5.73 -7.00 -1.35
N VAL A 57 4.84 -6.04 -1.59
CA VAL A 57 4.43 -5.62 -2.93
C VAL A 57 5.60 -5.03 -3.70
N ILE A 58 6.34 -4.09 -3.12
CA ILE A 58 7.52 -3.47 -3.74
C ILE A 58 8.55 -4.55 -4.08
N ARG A 59 8.82 -5.47 -3.15
CA ARG A 59 9.76 -6.57 -3.38
C ARG A 59 9.28 -7.50 -4.50
N THR A 60 7.99 -7.79 -4.55
CA THR A 60 7.38 -8.61 -5.59
C THR A 60 7.50 -7.93 -6.95
N MET A 61 7.23 -6.62 -7.02
CA MET A 61 7.45 -5.83 -8.24
C MET A 61 8.92 -5.86 -8.66
N GLN A 62 9.86 -5.68 -7.74
CA GLN A 62 11.30 -5.71 -8.05
C GLN A 62 11.79 -7.07 -8.56
N ILE A 63 11.21 -8.17 -8.08
CA ILE A 63 11.60 -9.53 -8.46
C ILE A 63 10.92 -9.96 -9.77
N ILE A 64 9.63 -9.61 -9.95
CA ILE A 64 8.81 -10.08 -11.07
C ILE A 64 8.88 -9.13 -12.27
N MET A 65 9.03 -7.82 -12.05
CA MET A 65 9.15 -6.82 -13.13
C MET A 65 10.64 -6.62 -13.44
N PRO A 66 11.14 -6.96 -14.64
CA PRO A 66 12.54 -6.75 -15.01
C PRO A 66 12.88 -5.25 -14.99
N PRO A 67 14.18 -4.87 -14.93
CA PRO A 67 14.67 -3.50 -14.64
C PRO A 67 14.33 -2.42 -15.70
N PHE A 68 13.42 -2.68 -16.63
CA PHE A 68 13.03 -1.75 -17.69
C PHE A 68 12.10 -0.61 -17.23
N PHE A 69 11.56 -0.66 -16.01
CA PHE A 69 10.61 0.34 -15.51
C PHE A 69 11.23 1.44 -14.64
N THR A 70 12.55 1.40 -14.37
CA THR A 70 13.24 2.41 -13.56
C THR A 70 14.17 3.30 -14.40
N LYS A 71 13.60 4.03 -15.37
CA LYS A 71 14.27 5.22 -15.89
C LYS A 71 13.26 6.32 -16.16
N PRO A 72 13.30 7.46 -15.44
CA PRO A 72 12.72 8.68 -15.97
C PRO A 72 13.55 9.03 -17.21
N GLN A 73 12.90 9.13 -18.36
CA GLN A 73 13.49 9.76 -19.54
C GLN A 73 13.66 11.25 -19.20
N GLN A 74 14.89 11.63 -18.88
CA GLN A 74 15.34 13.00 -18.80
C GLN A 74 15.81 13.45 -20.19
#